data_AF-A0A969GL95-F1
#
_entry.id   AF-A0A969GL95-F1
#
_cell.length_a   1.000
_cell.length_b   1.000
_cell.length_c   1.000
_cell.angle_alpha   90.00
_cell.angle_beta   90.00
_cell.angle_gamma   90.00
#
_symmetry.space_group_name_H-M   'P 1'
#
loop_
_entity.id
_entity.type
_entity.pdbx_description
1 polymer ?
#
loop_
_entity_poly.entity_id
_entity_poly.type
_entity_poly.pdbx_seq_one_letter_code
_entity_poly.pdbx_strand_id
1 'polypeptide(L)' 'MNWRNSRAGYWINLGVVAAADLGLLLTLLLPGMMAWSDGLWGPLLWLLAAGFTTLARVRFTDPTHAQPRPA' A
#
# COMPACT_ATOMS: atom_id res chain seq x y z
N MET A 1 -2.87 -10.53 -9.06
CA MET A 1 -3.51 -9.42 -8.29
C MET A 1 -4.72 -9.98 -7.56
N ASN A 2 -4.84 -9.70 -6.25
CA ASN A 2 -5.79 -10.42 -5.40
C ASN A 2 -7.25 -9.96 -5.60
N TRP A 3 -8.01 -10.72 -6.38
CA TRP A 3 -9.36 -10.38 -6.86
C TRP A 3 -10.43 -10.34 -5.75
N ARG A 4 -10.27 -11.08 -4.64
CA ARG A 4 -11.27 -11.18 -3.56
C ARG A 4 -11.20 -10.10 -2.48
N ASN A 5 -10.43 -9.02 -2.67
CA ASN A 5 -10.25 -7.93 -1.70
C ASN A 5 -10.03 -8.38 -0.23
N SER A 6 -9.44 -9.58 -0.04
CA SER A 6 -9.22 -10.15 1.28
C SER A 6 -8.15 -9.35 2.05
N ARG A 7 -8.29 -9.26 3.37
CA ARG A 7 -7.32 -8.61 4.26
C ARG A 7 -5.91 -9.17 4.07
N ALA A 8 -5.76 -10.49 3.95
CA ALA A 8 -4.45 -11.11 3.67
C ALA A 8 -3.88 -10.69 2.30
N GLY A 9 -4.76 -10.61 1.30
CA GLY A 9 -4.39 -10.14 -0.04
C GLY A 9 -3.91 -8.71 -0.11
N TYR A 10 -4.50 -7.85 0.71
CA TYR A 10 -4.09 -6.46 0.84
C TYR A 10 -2.65 -6.36 1.33
N TRP A 11 -2.34 -7.02 2.44
CA TRP A 11 -1.00 -7.02 3.01
C TRP A 11 0.05 -7.65 2.08
N ILE A 12 -0.31 -8.72 1.38
CA ILE A 12 0.58 -9.35 0.38
C ILE A 12 0.84 -8.38 -0.79
N ASN A 13 -0.21 -7.79 -1.37
CA ASN A 13 -0.03 -6.80 -2.45
C ASN A 13 0.83 -5.62 -1.97
N LEU A 14 0.58 -5.13 -0.75
CA LEU A 14 1.32 -4.02 -0.17
C LEU A 14 2.80 -4.38 0.01
N GLY A 15 3.10 -5.57 0.55
CA GLY A 15 4.45 -6.06 0.76
C GLY A 15 5.21 -6.29 -0.54
N VAL A 16 4.57 -6.88 -1.57
CA VAL A 16 5.20 -7.13 -2.87
C VAL A 16 5.56 -5.81 -3.57
N VAL A 17 4.65 -4.83 -3.54
CA VAL A 17 4.93 -3.51 -4.12
C VAL A 17 6.05 -2.82 -3.36
N ALA A 18 6.04 -2.84 -2.02
CA ALA A 18 7.10 -2.26 -1.21
C ALA A 18 8.47 -2.90 -1.48
N ALA A 19 8.52 -4.23 -1.62
CA ALA A 19 9.76 -4.96 -1.90
C ALA A 19 10.33 -4.60 -3.29
N ALA A 20 9.47 -4.49 -4.30
CA ALA A 20 9.87 -4.07 -5.63
C ALA A 20 10.42 -2.63 -5.64
N ASP A 21 9.73 -1.72 -4.94
CA ASP A 21 10.11 -0.31 -4.86
C ASP A 21 11.44 -0.12 -4.13
N LEU A 22 11.63 -0.80 -2.98
CA LEU A 22 12.90 -0.82 -2.24
C LEU A 22 14.05 -1.42 -3.08
N GLY A 23 13.79 -2.50 -3.82
CA GLY A 23 14.79 -3.11 -4.68
C GLY A 23 15.27 -2.16 -5.78
N LEU A 24 14.34 -1.42 -6.39
CA LEU A 24 14.66 -0.36 -7.36
C LEU A 24 15.46 0.77 -6.71
N LEU A 25 14.99 1.27 -5.56
CA LEU A 25 15.62 2.35 -4.80
C LEU A 25 17.07 2.02 -4.46
N LEU A 26 17.31 0.82 -3.89
CA LEU A 26 18.65 0.36 -3.54
C LEU A 26 19.53 0.24 -4.79
N THR A 27 18.99 -0.29 -5.88
CA THR A 27 19.74 -0.43 -7.14
C THR A 27 20.17 0.92 -7.70
N LEU A 28 19.38 1.98 -7.50
CA LEU A 28 19.65 3.31 -8.04
C LEU A 28 20.50 4.18 -7.09
N LEU A 29 20.28 4.08 -5.77
CA LEU A 29 20.95 4.92 -4.78
C LEU A 29 22.28 4.35 -4.28
N LEU A 30 22.40 3.03 -4.11
CA LEU A 30 23.63 2.41 -3.60
C LEU A 30 24.85 2.66 -4.51
N PRO A 31 24.73 2.63 -5.85
CA PRO A 31 25.82 3.03 -6.74
C PRO A 31 25.96 4.55 -6.92
N GLY A 32 25.12 5.36 -6.26
CA GLY A 32 25.17 6.83 -6.37
C GLY A 32 24.71 7.38 -7.72
N MET A 33 23.88 6.64 -8.46
CA MET A 33 23.39 7.08 -9.77
C MET A 33 22.39 8.24 -9.68
N MET A 34 21.82 8.47 -8.50
CA MET A 34 20.82 9.52 -8.24
C MET A 34 20.99 10.10 -6.84
N ALA A 35 20.66 11.39 -6.68
CA ALA A 35 20.62 12.02 -5.38
C ALA A 35 19.53 11.38 -4.49
N TRP A 36 19.83 11.22 -3.20
CA TRP A 36 18.90 10.64 -2.23
C TRP A 36 17.57 11.41 -2.15
N SER A 37 17.63 12.74 -2.29
CA SER A 37 16.45 13.62 -2.31
C SER A 37 15.46 13.22 -3.39
N ASP A 38 15.95 12.84 -4.57
CA ASP A 38 15.10 12.60 -5.73
C ASP A 38 14.53 11.18 -5.70
N GLY A 39 15.28 10.22 -5.15
CA GLY A 39 14.84 8.83 -5.02
C GLY A 39 13.82 8.59 -3.91
N LEU A 40 13.76 9.44 -2.87
CA LEU A 40 12.88 9.24 -1.71
C LEU A 40 11.43 9.71 -1.93
N TRP A 41 11.19 10.61 -2.88
CA TRP A 41 9.85 11.18 -3.11
C TRP A 41 8.81 10.14 -3.53
N GLY A 42 9.18 9.21 -4.42
CA GLY A 42 8.30 8.12 -4.87
C GLY A 42 7.78 7.25 -3.70
N PRO A 43 8.67 6.66 -2.90
CA PRO A 43 8.28 5.85 -1.74
C PRO A 43 7.51 6.64 -0.68
N LEU A 44 7.86 7.90 -0.43
CA LEU A 44 7.13 8.76 0.52
C LEU A 44 5.68 9.00 0.08
N LEU A 45 5.48 9.36 -1.19
CA LEU A 45 4.15 9.55 -1.75
C LEU A 45 3.36 8.24 -1.78
N TRP A 46 4.02 7.13 -2.09
CA TRP A 46 3.42 5.81 -2.05
C TRP A 46 2.96 5.42 -0.63
N LEU A 47 3.80 5.62 0.39
CA LEU A 47 3.46 5.38 1.80
C LEU A 47 2.26 6.23 2.25
N LEU A 48 2.20 7.49 1.81
CA LEU A 48 1.08 8.37 2.10
C LEU A 48 -0.22 7.84 1.48
N ALA A 49 -0.20 7.46 0.20
CA ALA A 49 -1.34 6.88 -0.49
C ALA A 49 -1.78 5.54 0.14
N ALA A 50 -0.82 4.69 0.51
CA ALA A 50 -1.06 3.45 1.24
C ALA A 50 -1.71 3.71 2.61
N GLY A 51 -1.26 4.74 3.32
CA GLY A 51 -1.84 5.18 4.60
C GLY A 51 -3.29 5.61 4.46
N PHE A 52 -3.60 6.48 3.50
CA PHE A 52 -4.99 6.87 3.21
C PHE A 52 -5.88 5.68 2.84
N THR A 53 -5.35 4.77 2.02
CA THR A 53 -6.07 3.55 1.61
C THR A 53 -6.33 2.63 2.82
N THR A 54 -5.35 2.47 3.70
CA THR A 54 -5.50 1.69 4.94
C THR A 54 -6.54 2.31 5.85
N LEU A 55 -6.48 3.63 6.04
CA LEU A 55 -7.40 4.38 6.90
C LEU A 55 -8.84 4.29 6.37
N ALA A 56 -9.04 4.46 5.06
CA ALA A 56 -10.34 4.27 4.42
C ALA A 56 -10.86 2.85 4.65
N ARG A 57 -10.04 1.81 4.47
CA ARG A 57 -10.47 0.43 4.75
C ARG A 57 -10.87 0.24 6.21
N VAL A 58 -10.11 0.75 7.17
CA VAL A 58 -10.45 0.61 8.60
C VAL A 58 -11.77 1.33 8.92
N ARG A 59 -12.00 2.51 8.34
CA ARG A 59 -13.21 3.33 8.61
C ARG A 59 -14.47 2.86 7.88
N PHE A 60 -14.35 2.33 6.67
CA PHE A 60 -15.50 1.98 5.82
C PHE A 60 -15.87 0.49 5.82
N THR A 61 -15.09 -0.39 6.48
CA THR A 61 -15.42 -1.83 6.61
C THR A 61 -16.15 -2.16 7.92
N ASP A 62 -16.73 -1.16 8.59
CA ASP A 62 -17.56 -1.35 9.79
C ASP A 62 -18.89 -2.05 9.40
N PRO A 63 -19.16 -3.28 9.89
CA PRO A 63 -20.32 -4.06 9.49
C PRO A 63 -21.64 -3.57 10.11
N THR A 64 -21.65 -2.43 10.80
CA THR A 64 -22.84 -1.86 11.45
C THR A 64 -23.97 -1.47 10.48
N HIS A 65 -23.75 -1.52 9.16
CA HIS A 65 -24.79 -1.41 8.14
C HIS A 65 -25.23 -2.74 7.51
N ALA A 66 -24.82 -3.90 8.05
CA ALA A 66 -25.43 -5.19 7.74
C ALA A 66 -26.84 -5.25 8.36
N GLN A 67 -27.75 -4.46 7.79
CA GLN A 67 -29.19 -4.53 8.04
C GLN A 67 -29.63 -5.99 7.87
N PRO A 68 -30.26 -6.61 8.90
CA PRO A 68 -30.96 -7.86 8.70
C PRO A 68 -32.04 -7.61 7.65
N ARG A 69 -32.05 -8.41 6.59
CA ARG A 69 -33.15 -8.39 5.62
C ARG A 69 -34.43 -8.70 6.41
N PRO A 70 -35.47 -7.84 6.38
CA PRO A 70 -36.75 -8.19 6.98
C PRO A 70 -37.31 -9.45 6.30
N ALA A 71 -37.90 -10.30 7.13
CA ALA A 71 -38.32 -11.68 6.86
C ALA A 71 -39.29 -11.83 5.68
#